data_AF-A0A6M0A1X6-F1
#
_entry.id   AF-A0A6M0A1X6-F1
#
_cell.length_a   1.000
_cell.length_b   1.000
_cell.length_c   1.000
_cell.angle_alpha   90.00
_cell.angle_beta   90.00
_cell.angle_gamma   90.00
#
_symmetry.space_group_name_H-M   'P 1'
#
loop_
_entity.id
_entity.type
_entity.pdbx_description
1 polymer ?
#
loop_
_entity_poly.entity_id
_entity_poly.type
_entity_poly.pdbx_seq_one_letter_code
_entity_poly.pdbx_strand_id
1 'polypeptide(L)'
;MNNYEYYIGGSLPLHATTYVKRQADEDLYQGLKNGEFCYVLNSRQMGKSSLRVKTMQRLQQENIACVSIDMTEIGTHDITPSEWYASIIDTILT
;
A
#
# COMPACT_ATOMS: atom_id res chain seq x y z
N MET A 1 -28.73 -7.65 12.56
CA MET A 1 -28.51 -6.35 11.88
C MET A 1 -27.08 -6.35 11.38
N ASN A 2 -26.84 -6.23 10.08
CA ASN A 2 -25.49 -6.10 9.55
C ASN A 2 -24.96 -4.72 9.99
N ASN A 3 -23.99 -4.71 10.90
CA ASN A 3 -23.43 -3.48 11.44
C ASN A 3 -22.51 -2.90 10.37
N TYR A 4 -23.05 -2.01 9.54
CA TYR A 4 -22.27 -1.31 8.52
C TYR A 4 -21.35 -0.30 9.21
N GLU A 5 -20.05 -0.48 9.05
CA GLU A 5 -19.04 0.43 9.58
C GLU A 5 -18.70 1.50 8.52
N TYR A 6 -18.82 2.76 8.90
CA TYR A 6 -18.49 3.89 8.05
C TYR A 6 -17.04 4.32 8.29
N TYR A 7 -16.24 4.36 7.22
CA TYR A 7 -14.81 4.67 7.29
C TYR A 7 -14.52 6.08 6.76
N ILE A 8 -13.77 6.86 7.54
CA ILE A 8 -13.34 8.22 7.19
C ILE A 8 -11.82 8.27 7.13
N GLY A 9 -11.28 8.67 5.98
CA GLY A 9 -9.83 8.79 5.79
C GLY A 9 -9.09 7.44 5.70
N GLY A 10 -7.78 7.50 5.45
CA GLY A 10 -6.93 6.31 5.37
C GLY A 10 -7.27 5.36 4.21
N SER A 11 -6.90 4.09 4.39
CA SER A 11 -7.27 2.98 3.50
C SER A 11 -8.51 2.25 4.01
N LEU A 12 -9.38 1.85 3.09
CA LEU A 12 -10.49 0.95 3.41
C LEU A 12 -9.97 -0.46 3.74
N PRO A 13 -10.57 -1.15 4.73
CA PRO A 13 -10.27 -2.54 5.00
C PRO A 13 -10.46 -3.45 3.77
N LEU A 14 -9.75 -4.57 3.74
CA LEU A 14 -9.81 -5.53 2.63
C LEU A 14 -11.21 -6.12 2.44
N HIS A 15 -12.02 -6.23 3.49
CA HIS A 15 -13.39 -6.75 3.45
C HIS A 15 -14.45 -5.64 3.33
N ALA A 16 -14.06 -4.36 3.20
CA ALA A 16 -15.01 -3.27 3.07
C ALA A 16 -15.84 -3.42 1.78
N THR A 17 -17.16 -3.54 1.95
CA THR A 17 -18.13 -3.69 0.84
C THR A 17 -18.33 -2.40 0.04
N THR A 18 -17.78 -1.29 0.53
CA THR A 18 -17.86 0.05 -0.06
C THR A 18 -16.73 0.37 -1.03
N TYR A 19 -15.74 -0.52 -1.15
CA TYR A 19 -14.65 -0.33 -2.10
C TYR A 19 -15.16 -0.53 -3.53
N VAL A 20 -14.97 0.49 -4.37
CA VAL A 20 -15.29 0.42 -5.80
C VAL A 20 -14.00 0.16 -6.58
N LYS A 21 -13.94 -0.98 -7.28
CA LYS A 21 -12.83 -1.32 -8.18
C LYS A 21 -12.80 -0.32 -9.34
N ARG A 22 -11.61 0.18 -9.68
CA ARG A 22 -11.36 1.12 -10.78
C ARG A 22 -10.43 0.49 -11.81
N GLN A 23 -10.23 1.15 -12.94
CA GLN A 23 -9.27 0.70 -13.96
C GLN A 23 -7.84 0.59 -13.38
N ALA A 24 -7.45 1.55 -12.53
CA ALA A 24 -6.15 1.57 -11.86
C ALA A 24 -5.86 0.33 -10.99
N ASP A 25 -6.88 -0.39 -10.50
CA ASP A 25 -6.71 -1.65 -9.77
C ASP A 25 -6.11 -2.76 -10.63
N GLU A 26 -6.43 -2.75 -11.93
CA GLU A 26 -5.89 -3.73 -12.86
C GLU A 26 -4.57 -3.25 -13.44
N ASP A 27 -4.47 -1.96 -13.81
CA ASP A 27 -3.25 -1.39 -14.37
C ASP A 27 -2.07 -1.54 -13.40
N LEU A 28 -2.26 -1.21 -12.11
CA LEU A 28 -1.22 -1.35 -11.11
C LEU A 28 -0.86 -2.82 -10.87
N TYR A 29 -1.86 -3.70 -10.80
CA TYR A 29 -1.64 -5.11 -10.57
C TYR A 29 -0.81 -5.76 -11.68
N GLN A 30 -1.18 -5.52 -12.94
CA GLN A 30 -0.49 -6.07 -14.10
C GLN A 30 0.92 -5.47 -14.26
N GLY A 31 1.06 -4.15 -14.10
CA GLY A 31 2.36 -3.49 -14.14
C GLY A 31 3.34 -4.08 -13.11
N LEU A 32 2.89 -4.25 -11.85
CA LEU A 32 3.71 -4.88 -10.81
C LEU A 32 4.03 -6.35 -11.12
N LYS A 33 3.08 -7.14 -11.63
CA LYS A 33 3.35 -8.53 -12.07
C LYS A 33 4.36 -8.60 -13.21
N ASN A 34 4.41 -7.60 -14.06
CA ASN A 34 5.38 -7.49 -15.16
C ASN A 34 6.75 -6.98 -14.70
N GLY A 35 6.93 -6.67 -13.41
CA GLY A 35 8.17 -6.10 -12.87
C GLY A 35 8.37 -4.62 -13.21
N GLU A 36 7.30 -3.92 -13.57
CA GLU A 36 7.37 -2.49 -13.90
C GLU A 36 7.45 -1.63 -12.64
N PHE A 37 8.11 -0.48 -12.77
CA PHE A 37 8.14 0.54 -11.73
C PHE A 37 6.94 1.49 -11.88
N CYS A 38 5.92 1.31 -11.04
CA CYS A 38 4.63 2.00 -11.16
C CYS A 38 4.51 3.21 -10.22
N TYR A 39 3.99 4.33 -10.74
CA TYR A 39 3.63 5.51 -9.95
C TYR A 39 2.12 5.62 -9.76
N VAL A 40 1.67 5.87 -8.54
CA VAL A 40 0.26 6.11 -8.21
C VAL A 40 0.10 7.56 -7.71
N LEU A 41 -0.16 8.47 -8.63
CA LEU A 41 -0.30 9.91 -8.34
C LEU A 41 -1.78 10.33 -8.40
N ASN A 42 -2.31 10.85 -7.29
CA ASN A 42 -3.67 11.39 -7.23
C ASN A 42 -3.83 12.34 -6.02
N SER A 43 -4.91 13.11 -6.00
CA SER A 43 -5.30 13.99 -4.90
C SER A 43 -5.46 13.26 -3.56
N ARG A 44 -5.43 14.03 -2.46
CA ARG A 44 -5.65 13.50 -1.10
C ARG A 44 -7.00 12.79 -0.99
N GLN A 45 -7.06 11.74 -0.17
CA GLN A 45 -8.30 10.98 0.12
C GLN A 45 -9.01 10.31 -1.08
N MET A 46 -8.37 10.15 -2.24
CA MET A 46 -8.95 9.45 -3.41
C MET A 46 -8.81 7.91 -3.39
N GLY A 47 -8.45 7.30 -2.25
CA GLY A 47 -8.35 5.84 -2.11
C GLY A 47 -7.07 5.20 -2.64
N LYS A 48 -5.99 5.98 -2.81
CA LYS A 48 -4.64 5.48 -3.19
C LYS A 48 -4.13 4.39 -2.23
N SER A 49 -4.25 4.63 -0.93
CA SER A 49 -3.80 3.66 0.08
C SER A 49 -4.64 2.39 0.03
N SER A 50 -5.95 2.49 -0.22
CA SER A 50 -6.82 1.33 -0.44
C SER A 50 -6.39 0.54 -1.69
N LEU A 51 -6.07 1.21 -2.79
CA LEU A 51 -5.56 0.60 -4.02
C LEU A 51 -4.28 -0.21 -3.75
N ARG A 52 -3.31 0.38 -3.01
CA ARG A 52 -2.08 -0.31 -2.60
C ARG A 52 -2.39 -1.59 -1.81
N VAL A 53 -3.17 -1.46 -0.73
CA VAL A 53 -3.47 -2.58 0.18
C VAL A 53 -4.21 -3.72 -0.53
N LYS A 54 -5.17 -3.40 -1.41
CA LYS A 54 -5.87 -4.39 -2.24
C LYS A 54 -4.94 -5.08 -3.24
N THR A 55 -4.04 -4.32 -3.87
CA THR A 55 -3.08 -4.86 -4.84
C THR A 55 -2.06 -5.78 -4.16
N MET A 56 -1.53 -5.37 -3.01
CA MET A 56 -0.65 -6.21 -2.18
C MET A 56 -1.35 -7.52 -1.80
N GLN A 57 -2.61 -7.47 -1.36
CA GLN A 57 -3.36 -8.69 -1.03
C GLN A 57 -3.45 -9.65 -2.24
N ARG A 58 -3.75 -9.13 -3.44
CA ARG A 58 -3.82 -9.96 -4.67
C ARG A 58 -2.47 -10.61 -4.99
N LEU A 59 -1.38 -9.85 -4.92
CA LEU A 59 -0.03 -10.35 -5.18
C LEU A 59 0.38 -11.41 -4.15
N GLN A 60 0.09 -11.18 -2.87
CA GLN A 60 0.37 -12.14 -1.79
C GLN A 60 -0.41 -13.45 -1.95
N GLN A 61 -1.65 -13.41 -2.45
CA GLN A 61 -2.43 -14.61 -2.79
C GLN A 61 -1.79 -15.44 -3.91
N GLU A 62 -0.93 -14.85 -4.73
CA GLU A 62 -0.12 -15.54 -5.74
C GLU A 62 1.29 -15.89 -5.23
N ASN A 63 1.52 -15.83 -3.90
CA ASN A 63 2.81 -16.08 -3.25
C ASN A 63 3.91 -15.07 -3.61
N ILE A 64 3.53 -13.86 -4.01
CA ILE A 64 4.49 -12.75 -4.22
C ILE A 64 4.65 -11.99 -2.90
N ALA A 65 5.88 -11.96 -2.39
CA ALA A 65 6.21 -11.18 -1.20
C ALA A 65 6.01 -9.68 -1.45
N CYS A 66 5.35 -9.00 -0.51
CA CYS A 66 5.05 -7.57 -0.60
C CYS A 66 5.42 -6.89 0.70
N VAL A 67 6.18 -5.79 0.61
CA VAL A 67 6.54 -4.93 1.75
C VAL A 67 6.05 -3.52 1.46
N SER A 68 5.51 -2.84 2.48
CA SER A 68 5.13 -1.43 2.40
C SER A 68 6.09 -0.60 3.24
N ILE A 69 6.77 0.34 2.62
CA ILE A 69 7.70 1.25 3.30
C ILE A 69 7.05 2.62 3.38
N ASP A 70 6.86 3.14 4.59
CA ASP A 70 6.41 4.52 4.81
C ASP A 70 7.61 5.44 5.09
N MET A 71 7.98 6.20 4.06
CA MET A 71 9.10 7.13 4.12
C MET A 71 8.87 8.31 5.09
N THR A 72 7.63 8.52 5.55
CA THR A 72 7.32 9.57 6.54
C THR A 72 7.52 9.08 7.98
N GLU A 73 7.44 7.77 8.21
CA GLU A 73 7.74 7.16 9.51
C GLU A 73 9.24 6.87 9.67
N ILE A 74 9.95 6.65 8.55
CA ILE A 74 11.39 6.35 8.54
C ILE A 74 12.21 7.65 8.44
N GLY A 75 12.81 8.08 9.56
CA GLY A 75 13.86 9.11 9.57
C GLY A 75 13.37 10.52 9.87
N THR A 76 12.64 10.65 10.97
CA THR A 76 12.01 11.89 11.42
C THR A 76 12.97 12.79 12.20
N HIS A 77 14.14 13.12 11.63
CA HIS A 77 15.18 14.11 12.07
C HIS A 77 16.49 13.51 12.66
N ASP A 78 17.62 14.09 12.24
CA ASP A 78 18.99 13.87 12.76
C ASP A 78 19.53 12.42 12.78
N ILE A 79 19.19 11.62 11.77
CA ILE A 79 19.74 10.26 11.60
C ILE A 79 20.87 10.22 10.57
N THR A 80 21.82 9.32 10.78
CA THR A 80 22.85 9.03 9.78
C THR A 80 22.29 8.19 8.62
N PRO A 81 22.90 8.23 7.43
CA PRO A 81 22.51 7.35 6.32
C PRO A 81 22.49 5.86 6.72
N SER A 82 23.45 5.42 7.54
CA SER A 82 23.51 4.04 8.04
C SER A 82 22.30 3.65 8.87
N GLU A 83 21.87 4.52 9.79
CA GLU A 83 20.67 4.29 10.62
C GLU A 83 19.40 4.30 9.76
N TRP A 84 19.36 5.16 8.74
CA TRP A 84 18.25 5.20 7.80
C TRP A 84 18.14 3.90 6.99
N TYR A 85 19.24 3.41 6.43
CA TYR A 85 19.27 2.14 5.71
C TYR A 85 18.93 0.96 6.64
N ALA A 86 19.40 0.97 7.89
CA ALA A 86 19.08 -0.06 8.87
C ALA A 86 17.56 -0.13 9.12
N SER A 87 16.87 1.01 9.28
CA SER A 87 15.42 1.07 9.45
C SER A 87 14.64 0.52 8.25
N ILE A 88 15.12 0.76 7.02
CA ILE A 88 14.52 0.17 5.81
C ILE A 88 14.72 -1.34 5.79
N ILE A 89 15.93 -1.81 6.09
CA ILE A 89 16.25 -3.24 6.12
C ILE A 89 15.38 -3.95 7.16
N ASP A 90 15.26 -3.40 8.36
CA ASP A 90 14.42 -3.94 9.44
C ASP A 90 12.95 -4.06 8.99
N THR A 91 12.44 -3.05 8.29
CA THR A 91 11.08 -3.05 7.71
C THR A 91 10.88 -4.14 6.63
N ILE A 92 11.94 -4.51 5.91
CA ILE A 92 11.87 -5.56 4.87
C ILE A 92 11.98 -6.96 5.48
N LEU A 93 12.70 -7.11 6.60
CA LEU A 93 12.92 -8.39 7.27
C LEU A 93 11.75 -8.83 8.16
N THR A 94 10.87 -7.90 8.54
CA THR A 94 9.73 -8.11 9.45
C THR A 94 8.43 -8.32 8.67
#